data_AF-A0A8T7C1F7-F1
#
_entry.id   AF-A0A8T7C1F7-F1
#
_cell.length_a   1.000
_cell.length_b   1.000
_cell.length_c   1.000
_cell.angle_alpha   90.00
_cell.angle_beta   90.00
_cell.angle_gamma   90.00
#
_symmetry.space_group_name_H-M   'P 1'
#
loop_
_entity.id
_entity.type
_entity.pdbx_description
1 polymer ?
#
loop_
_entity_poly.entity_id
_entity_poly.type
_entity_poly.pdbx_seq_one_letter_code
_entity_poly.pdbx_strand_id
1 'polypeptide(L)'
;MEGILVPITMFVSIALVVFAWLYFRYRARNAVQQTVQVAIEKGHELSPELLERLGQPQISGHIDLRRGVIAVSLGVAFAVFAFVLDDVEATRPMLGVAAFPFIVGIAYLALWRFASDKDA
;
A
#
# COMPACT_ATOMS: atom_id res chain seq x y z
N MET A 1 30.83 -4.35 17.04
CA MET A 1 29.48 -4.84 17.36
C MET A 1 28.42 -3.74 17.14
N GLU A 2 28.63 -2.53 17.65
CA GLU A 2 27.68 -1.41 17.50
C GLU A 2 27.39 -0.99 16.05
N GLY A 3 28.40 -0.98 15.16
CA GLY A 3 28.22 -0.61 13.75
C GLY A 3 27.33 -1.57 12.93
N ILE A 4 27.13 -2.82 13.37
CA ILE A 4 26.26 -3.80 12.69
C ILE A 4 24.82 -3.73 13.22
N LEU A 5 24.64 -3.31 14.48
CA LEU A 5 23.32 -3.19 15.11
C LEU A 5 22.46 -2.11 14.46
N VAL A 6 23.07 -1.02 13.98
CA VAL A 6 22.34 0.10 13.35
C VAL A 6 21.60 -0.34 12.08
N PRO A 7 22.24 -0.95 11.06
CA PRO A 7 21.52 -1.47 9.90
C PRO A 7 20.46 -2.52 10.26
N ILE A 8 20.79 -3.45 11.17
CA ILE A 8 19.87 -4.53 11.55
C ILE A 8 18.60 -3.95 12.17
N THR A 9 18.75 -2.99 13.08
CA THR A 9 17.61 -2.38 13.78
C THR A 9 16.73 -1.60 12.80
N MET A 10 17.34 -0.90 11.84
CA MET A 10 16.62 -0.24 10.75
C MET A 10 15.78 -1.24 9.94
N PHE A 11 16.36 -2.33 9.44
CA PHE A 11 15.63 -3.32 8.65
C PHE A 11 14.54 -4.05 9.47
N VAL A 12 14.82 -4.38 10.73
CA VAL A 12 13.83 -4.99 11.64
C VAL A 12 12.64 -4.06 11.89
N SER A 13 12.89 -2.76 12.07
CA SER A 13 11.81 -1.78 12.27
C SER A 13 10.87 -1.69 11.06
N ILE A 14 11.43 -1.68 9.84
CA ILE A 14 10.67 -1.67 8.59
C ILE A 14 9.86 -2.97 8.47
N ALA A 15 10.49 -4.11 8.71
CA ALA A 15 9.82 -5.41 8.67
C ALA A 15 8.65 -5.51 9.65
N LEU A 16 8.81 -4.98 10.87
CA LEU A 16 7.74 -4.94 11.88
C LEU A 16 6.56 -4.08 11.44
N VAL A 17 6.81 -2.89 10.87
CA VAL A 17 5.75 -2.00 10.38
C VAL A 17 4.97 -2.68 9.24
N VAL A 18 5.68 -3.26 8.28
CA VAL A 18 5.07 -3.98 7.15
C VAL A 18 4.27 -5.19 7.64
N PHE A 19 4.85 -6.00 8.54
CA PHE A 19 4.18 -7.17 9.12
C PHE A 19 2.93 -6.78 9.91
N ALA A 20 3.00 -5.75 10.75
CA ALA A 20 1.86 -5.26 11.51
C ALA A 20 0.74 -4.81 10.56
N TRP A 21 1.07 -4.02 9.54
CA TRP A 21 0.10 -3.58 8.53
C TRP A 21 -0.56 -4.75 7.81
N LEU A 22 0.22 -5.75 7.37
CA LEU A 22 -0.30 -6.97 6.73
C LEU A 22 -1.19 -7.78 7.69
N TYR A 23 -0.76 -7.95 8.94
CA TYR A 23 -1.50 -8.68 9.96
C TYR A 23 -2.86 -8.03 10.28
N PHE A 24 -2.88 -6.71 10.49
CA PHE A 24 -4.13 -5.98 10.73
C PHE A 24 -5.06 -6.01 9.51
N ARG A 25 -4.50 -5.90 8.30
CA ARG A 25 -5.27 -6.03 7.05
C ARG A 25 -5.86 -7.43 6.88
N TYR A 26 -5.10 -8.48 7.19
CA TYR A 26 -5.57 -9.87 7.19
C TYR A 26 -6.68 -10.07 8.21
N ARG A 27 -6.48 -9.62 9.44
CA ARG A 27 -7.49 -9.73 10.52
C ARG A 27 -8.78 -8.99 10.18
N ALA A 28 -8.71 -7.79 9.61
CA ALA A 28 -9.88 -7.03 9.20
C ALA A 28 -10.69 -7.77 8.11
N ARG A 29 -10.01 -8.38 7.12
CA ARG A 29 -10.66 -9.17 6.07
C ARG A 29 -11.33 -10.44 6.64
N ASN A 30 -10.65 -11.13 7.54
CA ASN A 30 -11.21 -12.32 8.18
C ASN A 30 -12.45 -12.00 9.02
N ALA A 31 -12.44 -10.88 9.77
CA ALA A 31 -13.59 -10.47 10.57
C ALA A 31 -14.85 -10.20 9.72
N VAL A 32 -14.68 -9.61 8.53
CA VAL A 32 -15.78 -9.41 7.58
C VAL A 32 -16.30 -10.75 7.08
N GLN A 33 -15.41 -11.68 6.68
CA GLN A 33 -15.81 -13.01 6.20
C GLN A 33 -16.56 -13.82 7.27
N GLN A 34 -16.10 -13.78 8.52
CA GLN A 34 -16.78 -14.43 9.64
C GLN A 34 -18.18 -13.86 9.88
N THR A 35 -18.34 -12.54 9.77
CA THR A 35 -19.65 -11.89 9.92
C THR A 35 -20.62 -12.32 8.80
N VAL A 36 -20.13 -12.41 7.56
CA VAL A 36 -20.91 -12.90 6.41
C VAL A 36 -21.33 -14.35 6.62
N GLN A 37 -20.41 -15.22 7.08
CA GLN A 37 -20.72 -16.62 7.36
C GLN A 37 -21.80 -16.76 8.44
N VAL A 38 -21.69 -16.02 9.54
CA VAL A 38 -22.70 -16.02 10.62
C VAL A 38 -24.05 -15.48 10.14
N ALA A 39 -24.07 -14.50 9.23
CA ALA A 39 -25.31 -13.99 8.64
C ALA A 39 -26.01 -15.04 7.76
N ILE A 40 -25.25 -15.80 6.97
CA ILE A 40 -25.77 -16.91 6.15
C ILE A 40 -26.32 -18.03 7.04
N GLU A 41 -25.58 -18.44 8.07
CA GLU A 41 -25.97 -19.51 9.00
C GLU A 41 -27.26 -19.18 9.78
N LYS A 42 -27.53 -17.89 10.05
CA LYS A 42 -28.75 -17.42 10.72
C LYS A 42 -29.97 -17.32 9.80
N GLY A 43 -29.86 -17.76 8.54
CA GLY A 43 -30.97 -17.78 7.59
C GLY A 43 -31.42 -16.39 7.12
N HIS A 44 -30.60 -15.35 7.31
CA HIS A 44 -30.84 -14.09 6.60
C HIS A 44 -30.59 -14.33 5.12
N GLU A 45 -31.62 -14.14 4.30
CA GLU A 45 -31.44 -13.98 2.85
C GLU A 45 -30.57 -12.74 2.67
N LEU A 46 -29.27 -12.95 2.44
CA LEU A 46 -28.38 -11.86 2.05
C LEU A 46 -28.99 -11.24 0.79
N SER A 47 -29.43 -9.98 0.88
CA SER A 47 -30.00 -9.32 -0.29
C SER A 47 -28.96 -9.40 -1.42
N PRO A 48 -29.38 -9.68 -2.66
CA PRO A 48 -28.47 -9.80 -3.80
C PRO A 48 -27.48 -8.63 -3.92
N GLU A 49 -27.92 -7.42 -3.55
CA GLU A 49 -27.09 -6.20 -3.49
C GLU A 49 -25.88 -6.30 -2.54
N LEU A 50 -26.00 -6.99 -1.40
CA LEU A 50 -24.91 -7.18 -0.44
C LEU A 50 -23.87 -8.17 -0.95
N LEU A 51 -24.31 -9.24 -1.63
CA LEU A 51 -23.44 -10.21 -2.29
C LEU A 51 -22.67 -9.58 -3.45
N GLU A 52 -23.33 -8.73 -4.24
CA GLU A 52 -22.70 -8.00 -5.34
C GLU A 52 -21.61 -7.04 -4.85
N ARG A 53 -21.87 -6.33 -3.74
CA ARG A 53 -20.89 -5.43 -3.11
C ARG A 53 -19.74 -6.14 -2.41
N LEU A 54 -19.93 -7.38 -1.95
CA LEU A 54 -18.88 -8.20 -1.35
C LEU A 54 -18.00 -8.90 -2.40
N GLY A 55 -18.58 -9.27 -3.54
CA GLY A 55 -17.90 -9.99 -4.62
C GLY A 55 -17.09 -9.10 -5.56
N GLN A 56 -17.48 -7.83 -5.72
CA GLN A 56 -16.76 -6.91 -6.59
C GLN A 56 -15.63 -6.21 -5.81
N PRO A 57 -14.35 -6.45 -6.14
CA PRO A 57 -13.30 -5.58 -5.66
C PRO A 57 -13.64 -4.16 -6.14
N GLN A 58 -13.86 -3.23 -5.20
CA GLN A 58 -14.07 -1.83 -5.55
C GLN A 58 -12.79 -1.27 -6.17
N ILE A 59 -12.65 -1.43 -7.48
CA ILE A 59 -11.66 -0.75 -8.30
C ILE A 59 -12.22 0.66 -8.47
N SER A 60 -12.13 1.48 -7.43
CA SER A 60 -12.46 2.90 -7.56
C SER A 60 -11.21 3.64 -8.00
N GLY A 61 -11.32 4.44 -9.07
CA GLY A 61 -10.20 5.26 -9.54
C GLY A 61 -9.61 6.13 -8.43
N HIS A 62 -10.43 6.56 -7.45
CA HIS A 62 -9.97 7.32 -6.29
C HIS A 62 -8.99 6.56 -5.38
N ILE A 63 -9.14 5.23 -5.25
CA ILE A 63 -8.20 4.39 -4.49
C ILE A 63 -6.84 4.36 -5.19
N ASP A 64 -6.83 4.20 -6.51
CA ASP A 64 -5.59 4.14 -7.30
C ASP A 64 -4.92 5.52 -7.38
N LEU A 65 -5.68 6.61 -7.53
CA LEU A 65 -5.17 7.97 -7.43
C LEU A 65 -4.49 8.21 -6.07
N ARG A 66 -5.16 7.86 -4.97
CA ARG A 66 -4.59 8.04 -3.63
C ARG A 66 -3.31 7.22 -3.43
N ARG A 67 -3.30 5.96 -3.87
CA ARG A 67 -2.11 5.10 -3.80
C ARG A 67 -0.97 5.65 -4.65
N GLY A 68 -1.27 6.11 -5.85
CA GLY A 68 -0.31 6.72 -6.77
C GLY A 68 0.35 7.96 -6.17
N VAL A 69 -0.46 8.92 -5.70
CA VAL A 69 0.04 10.16 -5.08
C VAL A 69 0.91 9.87 -3.86
N ILE A 70 0.49 8.97 -2.97
CA ILE A 70 1.27 8.61 -1.77
C ILE A 70 2.61 7.99 -2.15
N ALA A 71 2.62 7.06 -3.11
CA ALA A 71 3.83 6.36 -3.53
C ALA A 71 4.82 7.30 -4.26
N VAL A 72 4.34 8.17 -5.16
CA VAL A 72 5.18 9.22 -5.77
C VAL A 72 5.78 10.13 -4.71
N SER A 73 4.95 10.59 -3.76
CA SER A 73 5.40 11.48 -2.68
C SER A 73 6.50 10.82 -1.82
N LEU A 74 6.38 9.52 -1.54
CA LEU A 74 7.38 8.78 -0.78
C LEU A 74 8.70 8.64 -1.55
N GLY A 75 8.64 8.37 -2.85
CA GLY A 75 9.84 8.34 -3.70
C GLY A 75 10.52 9.71 -3.78
N VAL A 76 9.76 10.79 -3.97
CA VAL A 76 10.30 12.15 -3.95
C VAL A 76 10.92 12.48 -2.58
N ALA A 77 10.27 12.10 -1.48
CA ALA A 77 10.80 12.33 -0.14
C ALA A 77 12.15 11.62 0.08
N PHE A 78 12.29 10.36 -0.32
CA PHE A 78 13.57 9.65 -0.24
C PHE A 78 14.64 10.28 -1.13
N ALA A 79 14.28 10.73 -2.33
CA ALA A 79 15.21 11.41 -3.22
C ALA A 79 15.70 12.73 -2.63
N VAL A 80 14.79 13.57 -2.11
CA VAL A 80 15.15 14.82 -1.43
C VAL A 80 16.01 14.53 -0.20
N PHE A 81 15.64 13.53 0.61
CA PHE A 81 16.41 13.13 1.78
C PHE A 81 17.84 12.70 1.43
N ALA A 82 18.03 11.99 0.30
CA ALA A 82 19.35 11.61 -0.20
C ALA A 82 20.26 12.83 -0.41
N PHE A 83 19.73 13.91 -0.99
CA PHE A 83 20.49 15.15 -1.21
C PHE A 83 20.69 15.96 0.07
N VAL A 84 19.73 15.94 1.00
CA VAL A 84 19.85 16.62 2.30
C VAL A 84 20.93 15.98 3.17
N LEU A 85 21.17 14.67 3.03
CA LEU A 85 22.20 13.96 3.79
C LEU A 85 23.62 14.40 3.43
N ASP A 86 23.83 14.99 2.24
CA ASP A 86 25.11 15.47 1.71
C ASP A 86 26.25 14.43 1.75
N ASP A 87 25.87 13.15 1.67
CA ASP A 87 26.79 12.02 1.66
C ASP A 87 26.75 11.35 0.28
N VAL A 88 27.83 11.48 -0.48
CA VAL A 88 27.96 10.98 -1.85
C VAL A 88 27.85 9.45 -1.92
N GLU A 89 28.36 8.73 -0.91
CA GLU A 89 28.31 7.26 -0.85
C GLU A 89 26.88 6.78 -0.57
N ALA A 90 26.12 7.51 0.25
CA ALA A 90 24.74 7.20 0.57
C ALA A 90 23.73 7.69 -0.48
N THR A 91 24.05 8.75 -1.25
CA THR A 91 23.11 9.39 -2.18
C THR A 91 22.66 8.44 -3.29
N ARG A 92 23.60 7.77 -3.98
CA ARG A 92 23.29 6.84 -5.08
C ARG A 92 22.38 5.68 -4.65
N PRO A 93 22.69 4.90 -3.60
CA PRO A 93 21.82 3.82 -3.16
C PRO A 93 20.47 4.34 -2.65
N MET A 94 20.42 5.49 -1.99
CA MET A 94 19.16 6.09 -1.53
C MET A 94 18.25 6.51 -2.69
N LEU A 95 18.82 7.06 -3.78
CA LEU A 95 18.08 7.33 -5.02
C LEU A 95 17.56 6.04 -5.67
N GLY A 96 18.33 4.95 -5.59
CA GLY A 96 17.87 3.63 -6.00
C GLY A 96 16.65 3.17 -5.21
N VAL A 97 16.66 3.33 -3.88
CA VAL A 97 15.52 3.03 -3.00
C VAL A 97 14.32 3.93 -3.31
N ALA A 98 14.55 5.23 -3.55
CA ALA A 98 13.53 6.20 -3.91
C ALA A 98 12.79 5.86 -5.21
N ALA A 99 13.49 5.26 -6.18
CA ALA A 99 12.93 4.92 -7.48
C ALA A 99 11.78 3.89 -7.39
N PHE A 100 11.82 2.96 -6.44
CA PHE A 100 10.79 1.93 -6.28
C PHE A 100 9.39 2.51 -6.02
N PRO A 101 9.14 3.24 -4.91
CA PRO A 101 7.83 3.82 -4.66
C PRO A 101 7.48 4.88 -5.71
N PHE A 102 8.46 5.59 -6.28
CA PHE A 102 8.21 6.56 -7.35
C PHE A 102 7.59 5.91 -8.59
N ILE A 103 8.20 4.85 -9.11
CA ILE A 103 7.73 4.14 -10.30
C ILE A 103 6.39 3.44 -10.02
N VAL A 104 6.23 2.83 -8.84
CA VAL A 104 4.95 2.25 -8.41
C VAL A 104 3.84 3.31 -8.37
N GLY A 105 4.17 4.50 -7.87
CA GLY A 105 3.27 5.63 -7.85
C GLY A 105 2.83 6.08 -9.24
N ILE A 106 3.79 6.22 -10.17
CA ILE A 106 3.50 6.53 -11.57
C ILE A 106 2.59 5.46 -12.20
N ALA A 107 2.84 4.18 -11.93
CA ALA A 107 2.00 3.10 -12.44
C ALA A 107 0.54 3.22 -11.95
N TYR A 108 0.32 3.50 -10.66
CA TYR A 108 -1.02 3.73 -10.12
C TYR A 108 -1.69 4.97 -10.73
N LEU A 109 -0.94 6.05 -10.95
CA LEU A 109 -1.48 7.26 -11.60
C LEU A 109 -1.84 7.00 -13.07
N ALA A 110 -1.03 6.21 -13.78
CA ALA A 110 -1.34 5.79 -15.15
C ALA A 110 -2.61 4.93 -15.19
N LEU A 111 -2.72 3.93 -14.32
CA LEU A 111 -3.92 3.10 -14.18
C LEU A 111 -5.16 3.93 -13.85
N TRP A 112 -5.03 4.89 -12.92
CA TRP A 112 -6.10 5.83 -12.60
C TRP A 112 -6.53 6.64 -13.82
N ARG A 113 -5.58 7.15 -14.60
CA ARG A 113 -5.88 7.94 -15.80
C ARG A 113 -6.61 7.13 -16.86
N PHE A 114 -6.25 5.86 -17.05
CA PHE A 114 -6.94 4.95 -17.98
C PHE A 114 -8.30 4.50 -17.47
N ALA A 115 -8.46 4.29 -16.17
CA ALA A 115 -9.75 3.96 -15.57
C ALA A 115 -10.73 5.15 -15.68
N SER A 116 -10.25 6.36 -15.37
CA SER A 116 -11.07 7.59 -15.46
C SER A 116 -11.49 7.92 -16.89
N ASP A 117 -10.74 7.47 -17.91
CA ASP A 117 -11.08 7.67 -19.33
C ASP A 117 -12.21 6.74 -19.80
N LYS A 118 -12.39 5.58 -19.15
CA LYS A 118 -13.45 4.62 -19.47
C LYS A 118 -14.78 4.96 -18.81
N ASP A 119 -14.74 5.76 -17.75
CA ASP A 119 -15.89 6.20 -16.98
C ASP A 119 -16.42 7.59 -17.42
N ALA A 120 -15.77 8.23 -18.40
CA ALA A 120 -16.11 9.56 -18.94
C ALA A 120 -16.78 9.46 -20.33
#